data_AF-A0A2K8UDN9-F1
#
_entry.id   AF-A0A2K8UDN9-F1
#
_cell.length_a   1.000
_cell.length_b   1.000
_cell.length_c   1.000
_cell.angle_alpha   90.00
_cell.angle_beta   90.00
_cell.angle_gamma   90.00
#
_symmetry.space_group_name_H-M   'P 1'
#
loop_
_entity.id
_entity.type
_entity.pdbx_description
1 polymer ?
#
loop_
_entity_poly.entity_id
_entity_poly.type
_entity_poly.pdbx_seq_one_letter_code
_entity_poly.pdbx_strand_id
1 'polypeptide(L)'
;MAAQVCEGVALQLLTQHAPDYARLYLFESAPSPNFAQIKRLLAASHQRWGQHLLTARDCLKHLTELEELTHRRFALLAQAEVADIHAYNAAAAHAEPVVYLLISVSCPSRLLTR
;
A
#
# COMPACT_ATOMS: atom_id res chain seq x y z
N MET A 1 19.43 7.24 -1.63
CA MET A 1 19.72 6.35 -0.49
C MET A 1 18.45 5.99 0.29
N ALA A 2 17.76 6.91 0.97
CA ALA A 2 16.54 6.57 1.74
C ALA A 2 15.45 5.86 0.91
N ALA A 3 15.13 6.38 -0.29
CA ALA A 3 14.15 5.76 -1.18
C ALA A 3 14.54 4.34 -1.64
N GLN A 4 15.84 4.06 -1.83
CA GLN A 4 16.33 2.72 -2.22
C GLN A 4 16.21 1.73 -1.06
N VAL A 5 16.47 2.18 0.18
CA VAL A 5 16.28 1.35 1.37
C VAL A 5 14.78 1.04 1.56
N CYS A 6 13.91 2.05 1.47
CA CYS A 6 12.47 1.83 1.55
C CYS A 6 11.95 0.93 0.42
N GLU A 7 12.48 1.07 -0.79
CA GLU A 7 12.16 0.17 -1.91
C GLU A 7 12.55 -1.28 -1.61
N GLY A 8 13.77 -1.50 -1.10
CA GLY A 8 14.23 -2.84 -0.72
C GLY A 8 13.36 -3.48 0.37
N VAL A 9 13.00 -2.72 1.40
CA VAL A 9 12.11 -3.20 2.49
C VAL A 9 10.73 -3.56 1.93
N ALA A 10 10.13 -2.69 1.11
CA ALA A 10 8.82 -2.94 0.53
C ALA A 10 8.80 -4.18 -0.37
N LEU A 11 9.84 -4.38 -1.19
CA LEU A 11 9.97 -5.58 -2.02
C LEU A 11 10.15 -6.83 -1.16
N GLN A 12 10.97 -6.78 -0.11
CA GLN A 12 11.15 -7.90 0.81
C GLN A 12 9.83 -8.29 1.50
N LEU A 13 9.07 -7.31 2.00
CA LEU A 13 7.74 -7.55 2.59
C LEU A 13 6.79 -8.20 1.58
N LEU A 14 6.76 -7.73 0.33
CA LEU A 14 5.93 -8.35 -0.71
C LEU A 14 6.31 -9.80 -1.01
N THR A 15 7.60 -10.14 -1.00
CA THR A 15 8.03 -11.54 -1.25
C THR A 15 7.61 -12.51 -0.14
N GLN A 16 7.23 -12.03 1.04
CA GLN A 16 6.72 -12.85 2.14
C GLN A 16 5.26 -13.23 1.99
N HIS A 17 4.56 -12.67 1.00
CA HIS A 17 3.13 -12.86 0.79
C HIS A 17 2.83 -13.35 -0.63
N ALA A 18 1.77 -14.14 -0.77
CA ALA A 18 1.20 -14.41 -2.08
C ALA A 18 0.61 -13.10 -2.67
N PRO A 19 0.60 -12.93 -4.01
CA PRO A 19 0.05 -11.74 -4.67
C PRO A 19 -1.36 -11.36 -4.25
N ASP A 20 -2.16 -12.35 -3.86
CA ASP A 20 -3.57 -12.15 -3.53
C ASP A 20 -3.77 -11.83 -2.03
N TYR A 21 -2.71 -11.97 -1.22
CA TYR A 21 -2.72 -11.76 0.24
C TYR A 21 -2.13 -10.42 0.67
N ALA A 22 -1.29 -9.79 -0.15
CA ALA A 22 -0.73 -8.47 0.13
C ALA A 22 -0.84 -7.53 -1.07
N ARG A 23 -1.21 -6.28 -0.81
CA ARG A 23 -1.33 -5.23 -1.81
C ARG A 23 -0.47 -4.02 -1.44
N LEU A 24 0.29 -3.50 -2.39
CA LEU A 24 1.10 -2.31 -2.24
C LEU A 24 0.52 -1.15 -3.05
N TYR A 25 0.28 -0.04 -2.39
CA TYR A 25 -0.15 1.20 -3.03
C TYR A 25 0.94 2.25 -2.90
N LEU A 26 1.51 2.65 -4.04
CA LEU A 26 2.52 3.71 -4.10
C LEU A 26 1.82 5.04 -4.34
N PHE A 27 1.92 5.96 -3.38
CA PHE A 27 1.44 7.33 -3.49
C PHE A 27 2.60 8.25 -3.88
N GLU A 28 2.47 8.91 -5.02
CA GLU A 28 3.41 9.92 -5.47
C GLU A 28 2.71 11.23 -5.80
N SER A 29 3.23 12.34 -5.26
CA SER A 29 2.72 13.69 -5.57
C SER A 29 3.12 14.18 -6.96
N ALA A 30 4.16 13.57 -7.55
CA ALA A 30 4.63 13.83 -8.91
C ALA A 30 5.49 12.64 -9.40
N PRO A 31 5.57 12.40 -10.72
CA PRO A 31 6.46 11.38 -11.26
C PRO A 31 7.91 11.60 -10.80
N SER A 32 8.53 10.55 -10.25
CA SER A 32 9.91 10.60 -9.78
C SER A 32 10.72 9.37 -10.26
N PRO A 33 12.06 9.41 -10.21
CA PRO A 33 12.89 8.23 -10.44
C PRO A 33 12.91 7.26 -9.24
N ASN A 34 12.34 7.63 -8.09
CA ASN A 34 12.30 6.77 -6.91
C ASN A 34 11.41 5.55 -7.16
N PHE A 35 11.65 4.45 -6.45
CA PHE A 35 10.79 3.26 -6.48
C PHE A 35 10.63 2.65 -7.88
N ALA A 36 11.68 2.72 -8.71
CA ALA A 36 11.64 2.30 -10.11
C ALA A 36 11.35 0.80 -10.30
N GLN A 37 11.75 -0.06 -9.35
CA GLN A 37 11.45 -1.49 -9.39
C GLN A 37 9.99 -1.75 -8.99
N ILE A 38 9.51 -1.09 -7.94
CA ILE A 38 8.11 -1.16 -7.52
C ILE A 38 7.18 -0.67 -8.65
N LYS A 39 7.50 0.45 -9.29
CA LYS A 39 6.72 0.96 -10.43
C LYS A 39 6.61 -0.06 -11.57
N ARG A 40 7.72 -0.74 -11.88
CA ARG A 40 7.74 -1.82 -12.89
C ARG A 40 6.88 -3.00 -12.46
N LEU A 41 6.98 -3.44 -11.21
CA LEU A 41 6.16 -4.52 -10.66
C LEU A 41 4.66 -4.18 -10.75
N LEU A 42 4.26 -2.99 -10.29
CA LEU A 42 2.88 -2.55 -10.30
C LEU A 42 2.32 -2.47 -11.73
N ALA A 43 3.11 -1.93 -12.68
CA ALA A 43 2.72 -1.86 -14.09
C ALA A 43 2.55 -3.25 -14.75
N ALA A 44 3.40 -4.22 -14.40
CA ALA A 44 3.35 -5.56 -14.99
C ALA A 44 2.25 -6.45 -14.40
N SER A 45 1.73 -6.12 -13.20
CA SER A 45 0.93 -7.03 -12.40
C SER A 45 -0.57 -7.08 -12.71
N HIS A 46 -1.08 -6.32 -13.69
CA HIS A 46 -2.51 -6.14 -13.92
C HIS A 46 -3.30 -5.85 -12.63
N GLN A 47 -2.73 -5.01 -11.75
CA GLN A 47 -3.28 -4.64 -10.43
C GLN A 47 -3.27 -5.74 -9.35
N ARG A 48 -2.71 -6.93 -9.61
CA ARG A 48 -2.64 -8.01 -8.61
C ARG A 48 -1.84 -7.60 -7.37
N TRP A 49 -0.70 -6.94 -7.57
CA TRP A 49 0.17 -6.50 -6.47
C TRP A 49 -0.20 -5.13 -5.90
N GLY A 50 -1.25 -4.48 -6.41
CA GLY A 50 -1.68 -3.14 -6.02
C GLY A 50 -1.53 -2.12 -7.15
N GLN A 51 -1.38 -0.83 -6.82
CA GLN A 51 -1.47 0.27 -7.79
C GLN A 51 -0.52 1.42 -7.49
N HIS A 52 -0.15 2.15 -8.56
CA HIS A 52 0.57 3.40 -8.48
C HIS A 52 -0.40 4.57 -8.61
N LEU A 53 -0.49 5.39 -7.58
CA LEU A 53 -1.43 6.51 -7.44
C LEU A 53 -0.66 7.83 -7.62
N LEU A 54 -0.87 8.46 -8.77
CA LEU A 54 -0.19 9.71 -9.16
C LEU A 54 -1.10 10.93 -9.18
N THR A 55 -2.40 10.73 -9.30
CA THR A 55 -3.36 11.83 -9.40
C THR A 55 -4.09 12.03 -8.07
N ALA A 56 -4.42 13.28 -7.74
CA ALA A 56 -5.20 13.58 -6.55
C ALA A 56 -6.54 12.81 -6.52
N ARG A 57 -7.15 12.61 -7.69
CA ARG A 57 -8.39 11.83 -7.84
C ARG A 57 -8.19 10.37 -7.41
N ASP A 58 -7.14 9.72 -7.90
CA ASP A 58 -6.87 8.31 -7.59
C ASP A 58 -6.47 8.15 -6.12
N CYS A 59 -5.69 9.07 -5.58
CA CYS A 59 -5.35 9.11 -4.16
C CYS A 59 -6.59 9.23 -3.28
N LEU A 60 -7.48 10.21 -3.56
CA LEU A 60 -8.71 10.40 -2.80
C LEU A 60 -9.64 9.19 -2.88
N LYS A 61 -9.83 8.64 -4.09
CA LYS A 61 -10.62 7.42 -4.28
C LYS A 61 -10.08 6.29 -3.40
N HIS A 62 -8.78 6.06 -3.42
CA HIS A 62 -8.19 4.98 -2.64
C HIS A 62 -8.26 5.21 -1.13
N LEU A 63 -8.15 6.46 -0.67
CA LEU A 63 -8.36 6.80 0.75
C LEU A 63 -9.78 6.46 1.21
N THR A 64 -10.80 6.74 0.39
CA THR A 64 -12.19 6.33 0.68
C THR A 64 -12.33 4.81 0.74
N GLU A 65 -11.71 4.08 -0.18
CA GLU A 65 -11.70 2.60 -0.16
C GLU A 65 -11.03 2.04 1.12
N LEU A 66 -9.96 2.69 1.59
CA LEU A 66 -9.28 2.31 2.84
C LEU A 66 -10.12 2.60 4.08
N GLU A 67 -10.88 3.69 4.08
CA GLU A 67 -11.82 4.01 5.16
C GLU A 67 -12.92 2.95 5.26
N GLU A 68 -13.56 2.61 4.13
CA GLU A 68 -14.55 1.54 4.05
C GLU A 68 -13.98 0.19 4.50
N LEU A 69 -12.77 -0.16 4.04
CA LEU A 69 -12.05 -1.36 4.45
C LEU A 69 -11.82 -1.40 5.96
N THR A 70 -11.43 -0.27 6.54
CA THR A 70 -11.14 -0.15 7.97
C THR A 70 -12.42 -0.35 8.79
N HIS A 71 -13.53 0.31 8.41
CA HIS A 71 -14.83 0.11 9.07
C HIS A 71 -15.29 -1.34 9.00
N ARG A 72 -15.17 -1.97 7.82
CA ARG A 72 -15.51 -3.39 7.65
C ARG A 72 -14.65 -4.27 8.55
N ARG A 73 -13.35 -4.03 8.65
CA ARG A 73 -12.45 -4.80 9.52
C ARG A 73 -12.81 -4.65 10.98
N PHE A 74 -13.11 -3.44 11.46
CA PHE A 74 -13.56 -3.26 12.84
C PHE A 74 -14.80 -4.10 13.15
N ALA A 75 -15.78 -4.13 12.24
CA ALA A 75 -16.96 -4.97 12.40
C ALA A 75 -16.61 -6.48 12.42
N LEU A 76 -15.72 -6.93 11.54
CA LEU A 76 -15.27 -8.33 11.49
C LEU A 76 -14.52 -8.75 12.75
N LEU A 77 -13.60 -7.92 13.25
CA LEU A 77 -12.85 -8.17 14.48
C LEU A 77 -13.78 -8.26 15.69
N ALA A 78 -14.75 -7.35 15.78
CA ALA A 78 -15.76 -7.37 16.84
C ALA A 78 -16.64 -8.62 16.79
N GLN A 79 -17.10 -9.03 15.60
CA GLN A 79 -17.92 -10.24 15.42
C GLN A 79 -17.17 -11.54 15.72
N ALA A 80 -15.88 -11.58 15.40
CA ALA A 80 -15.02 -12.73 15.67
C ALA A 80 -14.42 -12.71 17.09
N GLU A 81 -14.69 -11.68 17.89
CA GLU A 81 -14.18 -11.51 19.25
C GLU A 81 -12.64 -11.57 19.35
N VAL A 82 -11.95 -10.98 18.37
CA VAL A 82 -10.47 -10.95 18.28
C VAL A 82 -9.92 -9.53 18.32
N ALA A 83 -8.71 -9.38 18.83
CA ALA A 83 -8.06 -8.08 19.01
C ALA A 83 -7.39 -7.52 17.75
N ASP A 84 -7.00 -8.39 16.81
CA ASP A 84 -6.24 -8.00 15.63
C ASP A 84 -6.53 -8.86 14.40
N ILE A 85 -6.07 -8.36 13.24
CA ILE A 85 -6.32 -8.99 11.93
C ILE A 85 -5.56 -10.30 11.73
N HIS A 86 -4.46 -10.53 12.45
CA HIS A 86 -3.72 -11.79 12.36
C HIS A 86 -4.50 -12.91 13.05
N ALA A 87 -5.05 -12.63 14.24
CA ALA A 87 -5.93 -13.54 14.95
C ALA A 87 -7.20 -13.85 14.13
N TYR A 88 -7.80 -12.83 13.50
CA TYR A 88 -8.93 -13.03 12.59
C TYR A 88 -8.57 -13.95 11.41
N ASN A 89 -7.50 -13.64 10.69
CA ASN A 89 -7.10 -14.39 9.50
C ASN A 89 -6.68 -15.84 9.79
N ALA A 90 -6.25 -16.16 11.01
CA ALA A 90 -5.89 -17.52 11.39
C ALA A 90 -7.09 -18.48 11.42
N ALA A 91 -8.30 -17.97 11.64
CA ALA A 91 -9.54 -18.76 11.76
C ALA A 91 -10.59 -18.44 10.69
N ALA A 92 -10.39 -17.39 9.88
CA ALA A 92 -11.35 -16.95 8.88
C ALA A 92 -11.38 -17.86 7.64
N ALA A 93 -12.60 -18.15 7.15
CA ALA A 93 -12.79 -18.83 5.86
C ALA A 93 -12.28 -17.97 4.67
N HIS A 94 -12.31 -16.64 4.83
CA HIS A 94 -11.78 -15.68 3.87
C HIS A 94 -10.88 -14.68 4.60
N ALA A 95 -9.57 -14.79 4.37
CA ALA A 95 -8.61 -13.90 4.99
C ALA A 95 -8.65 -12.50 4.36
N GLU A 96 -8.55 -11.49 5.22
CA GLU A 96 -8.44 -10.09 4.83
C GLU A 96 -6.99 -9.76 4.40
N PRO A 97 -6.77 -9.09 3.25
CA PRO A 97 -5.43 -8.88 2.72
C PRO A 97 -4.62 -7.86 3.53
N VAL A 98 -3.30 -8.02 3.60
CA VAL A 98 -2.41 -6.98 4.15
C VAL A 98 -2.29 -5.83 3.12
N VAL A 99 -2.42 -4.59 3.59
CA VAL A 99 -2.31 -3.41 2.72
C VAL A 99 -1.10 -2.57 3.15
N TYR A 100 -0.16 -2.40 2.23
CA TYR A 100 1.02 -1.56 2.42
C TYR A 100 0.84 -0.24 1.68
N LEU A 101 1.05 0.86 2.40
CA LEU A 101 1.01 2.21 1.85
C LEU A 101 2.44 2.73 1.78
N LEU A 102 2.93 2.98 0.57
CA LEU A 102 4.24 3.56 0.33
C LEU A 102 4.07 5.00 -0.13
N ILE A 103 4.44 5.96 0.72
CA ILE A 103 4.22 7.39 0.47
C ILE A 103 5.55 8.03 0.09
N SER A 104 5.59 8.59 -1.11
CA SER A 104 6.75 9.29 -1.66
C SER A 104 6.43 10.76 -1.80
N VAL A 105 7.00 11.56 -0.90
CA VAL A 105 6.87 13.02 -0.92
C VAL A 105 8.05 13.61 -1.68
N SER A 106 7.79 14.07 -2.90
CA SER A 106 8.77 14.88 -3.64
C SER A 106 8.86 16.25 -2.98
N CYS A 107 9.92 16.54 -2.23
CA CYS A 107 10.17 17.89 -1.76
C CYS A 107 10.61 18.75 -2.97
N PRO A 108 9.87 19.79 -3.37
CA PRO A 108 10.34 20.68 -4.42
C PRO A 108 11.58 21.42 -3.93
N SER A 109 12.73 21.12 -4.50
CA SER A 109 14.04 21.72 -4.19
C SER A 109 14.16 23.21 -4.56
N ARG A 110 13.05 23.94 -4.70
CA ARG A 110 13.00 25.34 -5.15
C ARG A 110 12.68 26.38 -4.08
N LEU A 111 12.65 26.03 -2.80
CA LEU A 111 12.34 26.99 -1.72
C LEU A 111 13.57 27.48 -0.91
N LEU A 112 14.81 27.16 -1.31
CA LEU A 112 16.02 27.55 -0.58
C LEU A 112 16.93 28.56 -1.31
N THR A 113 16.41 29.27 -2.32
CA THR A 113 17.11 30.43 -2.89
C THR A 113 16.19 31.64 -2.90
N ARG A 114 16.08 32.31 -1.75
CA ARG A 114 15.85 33.75 -1.66
C ARG A 114 16.60 34.30 -0.46
#